data_AF-A0A8H4UXX8-F1
#
_entry.id   AF-A0A8H4UXX8-F1
#
_cell.length_a   1.000
_cell.length_b   1.000
_cell.length_c   1.000
_cell.angle_alpha   90.00
_cell.angle_beta   90.00
_cell.angle_gamma   90.00
#
_symmetry.space_group_name_H-M   'P 1'
#
loop_
_entity.id
_entity.type
_entity.pdbx_description
1 polymer ?
#
loop_
_entity_poly.entity_id
_entity_poly.type
_entity_poly.pdbx_seq_one_letter_code
_entity_poly.pdbx_strand_id
1 'polypeptide(L)'
;MVVITKIDICPPQILQQTITQLTRILKSPGARKIPIFIKDLDETVNTATQFVSQRICPIFQVSNVTGEGLDFVRTFLNILPHYGHYNAQAPFEFLVNDHFSVPFVGTVVSGVVKSGIVHAGDSVQIGPDSLGQF
;
A
#
# COMPACT_ATOMS: atom_id res chain seq x y z
N MET A 1 0.26 2.07 8.37
CA MET A 1 -0.36 0.79 8.74
C MET A 1 0.74 -0.20 9.04
N VAL A 2 0.55 -1.06 10.03
CA VAL A 2 1.43 -2.19 10.36
C VAL A 2 0.57 -3.45 10.41
N VAL A 3 1.06 -4.55 9.86
CA VAL A 3 0.39 -5.86 9.92
C VAL A 3 1.35 -6.85 10.56
N ILE A 4 1.00 -7.35 11.74
CA ILE A 4 1.73 -8.39 12.46
C ILE A 4 1.16 -9.72 12.00
N THR A 5 1.97 -10.54 11.35
CA THR A 5 1.56 -11.85 10.83
C THR A 5 1.99 -12.98 11.78
N LYS A 6 1.56 -14.22 11.47
CA LYS A 6 1.96 -15.46 12.16
C LYS A 6 1.52 -15.53 13.64
N ILE A 7 0.39 -14.89 13.98
CA ILE A 7 -0.15 -14.93 15.35
C ILE A 7 -0.60 -16.34 15.79
N ASP A 8 -0.83 -17.23 14.83
CA ASP A 8 -1.24 -18.62 15.03
C ASP A 8 -0.16 -19.50 15.68
N ILE A 9 1.12 -19.22 15.44
CA ILE A 9 2.25 -20.03 15.92
C ILE A 9 3.12 -19.27 16.94
N CYS A 10 2.98 -17.94 17.00
CA CYS A 10 3.81 -17.10 17.85
C CYS A 10 3.50 -17.32 19.35
N PRO A 11 4.50 -17.61 20.20
CA PRO A 11 4.29 -17.66 21.65
C PRO A 11 3.79 -16.31 22.20
N PRO A 12 2.83 -16.29 23.14
CA PRO A 12 2.21 -15.04 23.62
C PRO A 12 3.21 -14.02 24.18
N GLN A 13 4.27 -14.50 24.85
CA GLN A 13 5.31 -13.63 25.42
C GLN A 13 6.08 -12.87 24.33
N ILE A 14 6.41 -13.54 23.23
CA ILE A 14 7.14 -12.94 22.11
C ILE A 14 6.25 -11.92 21.41
N LEU A 15 4.98 -12.27 21.17
CA LEU A 15 4.01 -11.34 20.58
C LEU A 15 3.88 -10.05 21.39
N GLN A 16 3.77 -10.15 22.72
CA GLN A 16 3.70 -8.98 23.61
C GLN A 16 4.98 -8.14 23.59
N GLN A 17 6.16 -8.77 23.53
CA GLN A 17 7.43 -8.08 23.38
C GLN A 17 7.49 -7.32 22.04
N THR A 18 7.10 -7.95 20.94
CA THR A 18 7.04 -7.32 19.61
C THR A 18 6.07 -6.14 19.59
N ILE A 19 4.87 -6.29 20.15
CA ILE A 19 3.86 -5.22 20.28
C ILE A 19 4.42 -4.04 21.06
N THR A 20 5.12 -4.30 22.16
CA THR A 20 5.72 -3.27 23.02
C THR A 20 6.81 -2.51 22.28
N GLN A 21 7.70 -3.22 21.59
CA GLN A 21 8.78 -2.63 20.79
C GLN A 21 8.24 -1.80 19.63
N LEU A 22 7.28 -2.33 18.87
CA LEU A 22 6.61 -1.63 17.77
C LEU A 22 5.94 -0.34 18.26
N THR A 23 5.21 -0.42 19.37
CA THR A 23 4.55 0.74 19.98
C THR A 23 5.55 1.82 20.36
N ARG A 24 6.72 1.43 20.90
CA ARG A 24 7.80 2.36 21.23
C ARG A 24 8.39 3.03 19.99
N ILE A 25 8.64 2.26 18.93
CA ILE A 25 9.16 2.79 17.66
C ILE A 25 8.18 3.78 17.04
N LEU A 26 6.89 3.43 16.97
CA LEU A 26 5.86 4.29 16.39
C LEU A 26 5.70 5.61 17.16
N LYS A 27 5.79 5.57 18.49
CA LYS A 27 5.72 6.77 19.35
C LYS A 27 7.03 7.57 19.41
N SER A 28 8.12 7.07 18.84
CA SER A 28 9.41 7.74 18.89
C SER A 28 9.38 9.12 18.21
N PRO A 29 10.31 10.04 18.56
CA PRO A 29 10.38 11.37 17.96
C PRO A 29 10.57 11.39 16.44
N GLY A 30 11.08 10.29 15.86
CA GLY A 30 11.26 10.14 14.42
C GLY A 30 9.98 9.75 13.68
N ALA A 31 9.15 8.88 14.27
CA ALA A 31 7.92 8.41 13.63
C ALA A 31 6.68 9.24 14.00
N ARG A 32 6.56 9.67 15.26
CA ARG A 32 5.44 10.48 15.81
C ARG A 32 4.05 9.95 15.43
N LYS A 33 3.90 8.63 15.39
CA LYS A 33 2.64 7.95 15.09
C LYS A 33 1.89 7.57 16.36
N ILE A 34 0.56 7.57 16.26
CA ILE A 34 -0.37 7.08 17.27
C ILE A 34 -0.79 5.66 16.86
N PRO A 35 -0.29 4.61 17.53
CA PRO A 35 -0.69 3.24 17.22
C PRO A 35 -2.13 2.97 17.67
N ILE A 36 -2.95 2.42 16.78
CA ILE A 36 -4.31 1.96 17.07
C ILE A 36 -4.37 0.47 16.71
N PHE A 37 -4.65 -0.39 17.69
CA PHE A 37 -4.81 -1.81 17.47
C PHE A 37 -6.24 -2.08 17.03
N ILE A 38 -6.40 -2.79 15.92
CA ILE A 38 -7.71 -3.14 15.37
C ILE A 38 -8.10 -4.53 15.85
N LYS A 39 -9.24 -4.62 16.53
CA LYS A 39 -9.77 -5.87 17.11
C LYS A 39 -11.15 -6.24 16.58
N ASP A 40 -11.87 -5.27 16.03
CA ASP A 40 -13.21 -5.46 15.48
C ASP A 40 -13.46 -4.57 14.26
N LEU A 41 -14.65 -4.75 13.66
CA LEU A 41 -15.07 -4.00 12.47
C LEU A 41 -15.34 -2.51 12.77
N ASP A 42 -15.82 -2.18 13.97
CA ASP A 42 -16.12 -0.79 14.33
C ASP A 42 -14.83 0.02 14.43
N GLU A 43 -13.81 -0.51 15.11
CA GLU A 43 -12.46 0.05 15.14
C GLU A 43 -11.86 0.14 13.74
N THR A 44 -12.11 -0.86 12.88
CA THR A 44 -11.65 -0.86 11.48
C THR A 44 -12.21 0.34 10.72
N VAL A 45 -13.54 0.53 10.76
CA VAL A 45 -14.23 1.60 10.04
C VAL A 45 -13.86 2.98 10.58
N ASN A 46 -13.84 3.13 11.90
CA ASN A 46 -13.47 4.37 12.57
C ASN A 46 -12.02 4.76 12.27
N THR A 47 -11.11 3.80 12.26
CA THR A 47 -9.70 4.08 11.98
C THR A 47 -9.49 4.37 10.50
N ALA A 48 -10.18 3.69 9.59
CA ALA A 48 -10.08 3.93 8.15
C ALA A 48 -10.57 5.32 7.77
N THR A 49 -11.70 5.77 8.33
CA THR A 49 -12.25 7.11 8.10
C THR A 49 -11.34 8.22 8.65
N GLN A 50 -10.66 7.97 9.78
CA GLN A 50 -9.70 8.91 10.37
C GLN A 50 -8.30 8.81 9.76
N PHE A 51 -8.03 7.83 8.90
CA PHE A 51 -6.69 7.55 8.36
C PHE A 51 -6.12 8.68 7.49
N VAL A 52 -6.96 9.64 7.08
CA VAL A 52 -6.54 10.92 6.48
C VAL A 52 -5.53 11.66 7.37
N SER A 53 -5.64 11.50 8.69
CA SER A 53 -4.66 12.01 9.64
C SER A 53 -3.35 11.23 9.52
N GLN A 54 -2.31 11.90 9.01
CA GLN A 54 -0.97 11.33 8.86
C GLN A 54 -0.34 10.86 10.19
N ARG A 55 -0.96 11.12 11.34
CA ARG A 55 -0.45 10.70 12.66
C ARG A 55 -0.91 9.31 13.06
N ILE A 56 -2.02 8.80 12.53
CA ILE A 56 -2.57 7.52 12.97
C ILE A 56 -1.82 6.36 12.29
N CYS A 57 -1.53 5.30 13.04
CA CYS A 57 -0.99 4.06 12.51
C CYS A 57 -1.84 2.86 12.97
N PRO A 58 -2.73 2.34 12.11
CA PRO A 58 -3.47 1.12 12.40
C PRO A 58 -2.54 -0.08 12.43
N ILE A 59 -2.74 -0.95 13.42
CA ILE A 59 -2.01 -2.19 13.64
C ILE A 59 -3.00 -3.35 13.59
N PHE A 60 -2.78 -4.24 12.63
CA PHE A 60 -3.55 -5.47 12.47
C PHE A 60 -2.73 -6.66 12.96
N GLN A 61 -3.37 -7.59 13.63
CA GLN A 61 -2.80 -8.88 13.99
C GLN A 61 -3.51 -9.93 13.15
N VAL A 62 -2.75 -10.69 12.35
CA VAL A 62 -3.31 -11.62 11.38
C VAL A 62 -2.60 -12.96 11.37
N SER A 63 -3.36 -14.00 11.01
CA SER A 63 -2.81 -15.27 10.55
C SER A 63 -3.17 -15.48 9.09
N ASN A 64 -2.15 -15.61 8.24
CA ASN A 64 -2.34 -15.98 6.85
C ASN A 64 -2.67 -17.48 6.68
N VAL A 65 -2.59 -18.27 7.76
CA VAL A 65 -2.90 -19.70 7.75
C VAL A 65 -4.36 -19.92 8.15
N THR A 66 -4.78 -19.36 9.29
CA THR A 66 -6.16 -19.53 9.80
C THR A 66 -7.15 -18.53 9.20
N GLY A 67 -6.65 -17.43 8.63
CA GLY A 67 -7.46 -16.32 8.12
C GLY A 67 -7.85 -15.30 9.19
N GLU A 68 -7.48 -15.53 10.45
CA GLU A 68 -7.75 -14.61 11.55
C GLU A 68 -7.24 -13.19 11.23
N GLY A 69 -8.10 -12.20 11.43
CA GLY A 69 -7.78 -10.77 11.23
C GLY A 69 -7.68 -10.30 9.78
N LEU A 70 -7.70 -11.18 8.77
CA LEU A 70 -7.63 -10.79 7.36
C LEU A 70 -8.84 -9.98 6.90
N ASP A 71 -10.01 -10.26 7.46
CA ASP A 71 -11.24 -9.55 7.11
C ASP A 71 -11.18 -8.07 7.54
N PHE A 72 -10.53 -7.77 8.66
CA PHE A 72 -10.29 -6.39 9.10
C PHE A 72 -9.35 -5.66 8.15
N VAL A 73 -8.26 -6.30 7.71
CA VAL A 73 -7.33 -5.71 6.74
C VAL A 73 -8.03 -5.44 5.41
N ARG A 74 -8.79 -6.42 4.90
CA ARG A 74 -9.54 -6.28 3.64
C ARG A 74 -10.55 -5.13 3.74
N THR A 75 -11.34 -5.10 4.81
CA THR A 75 -12.34 -4.06 5.05
C THR A 75 -11.68 -2.69 5.16
N PHE A 76 -10.58 -2.59 5.89
CA PHE A 76 -9.81 -1.35 6.01
C PHE A 76 -9.38 -0.82 4.65
N LEU A 77 -8.73 -1.66 3.83
CA LEU A 77 -8.24 -1.28 2.51
C LEU A 77 -9.38 -0.86 1.55
N ASN A 78 -10.54 -1.50 1.64
CA ASN A 78 -11.72 -1.15 0.85
C ASN A 78 -12.32 0.22 1.21
N ILE A 79 -12.13 0.68 2.45
CA ILE A 79 -12.64 1.99 2.92
C ILE A 79 -11.66 3.12 2.60
N LEU A 80 -10.36 2.82 2.49
CA LEU A 80 -9.36 3.85 2.26
C LEU A 80 -9.69 4.65 1.00
N PRO A 81 -9.81 5.99 1.10
CA PRO A 81 -10.03 6.80 -0.08
C PRO A 81 -8.80 6.71 -0.99
N HIS A 82 -9.02 6.73 -2.31
CA HIS A 82 -7.94 6.81 -3.27
C HIS A 82 -7.22 8.15 -3.12
N TYR A 83 -6.09 8.13 -2.42
CA TYR A 83 -5.16 9.26 -2.38
C TYR A 83 -4.22 9.18 -3.57
N GLY A 84 -4.62 9.86 -4.64
CA GLY A 84 -3.72 10.22 -5.72
C GLY A 84 -4.03 11.65 -6.14
N HIS A 85 -3.01 12.51 -6.17
CA HIS A 85 -3.04 13.70 -7.02
C HIS A 85 -2.90 13.26 -8.49
N TYR A 86 -3.75 12.33 -8.91
CA TYR A 86 -3.78 11.83 -10.26
C TYR A 86 -4.53 12.83 -11.11
N ASN A 87 -3.77 13.58 -11.90
CA ASN A 87 -4.37 14.51 -12.85
C ASN A 87 -4.62 13.76 -14.16
N ALA A 88 -5.86 13.32 -14.34
CA ALA A 88 -6.31 12.67 -15.56
C ALA A 88 -6.26 13.58 -16.80
N GLN A 89 -6.26 14.91 -16.59
CA GLN A 89 -6.22 15.91 -17.66
C GLN A 89 -4.80 16.38 -18.01
N ALA A 90 -3.79 15.97 -17.24
CA ALA A 90 -2.39 16.24 -17.59
C ALA A 90 -1.92 15.32 -18.73
N PRO A 91 -0.79 15.66 -19.39
CA PRO A 91 -0.17 14.77 -20.36
C PRO A 91 0.08 13.37 -19.79
N PHE A 92 -0.06 12.35 -20.65
CA PHE A 92 0.18 10.98 -20.27
C PHE A 92 1.66 10.78 -19.91
N GLU A 93 1.91 10.35 -18.67
CA GLU A 93 3.23 9.98 -18.19
C GLU A 93 3.15 8.60 -17.55
N PHE A 94 4.00 7.68 -18.03
CA PHE A 94 4.10 6.33 -17.53
C PHE A 94 5.54 6.01 -17.15
N LEU A 95 5.75 5.59 -15.91
CA LEU A 95 7.04 5.17 -15.41
C LEU A 95 7.18 3.67 -15.62
N VAL A 96 7.96 3.28 -16.64
CA VAL A 96 8.28 1.88 -16.92
C VAL A 96 9.17 1.34 -15.80
N ASN A 97 8.72 0.27 -15.15
CA ASN A 97 9.48 -0.47 -14.14
C ASN A 97 10.10 -1.73 -14.75
N ASP A 98 9.31 -2.49 -15.51
CA ASP A 98 9.70 -3.78 -16.09
C ASP A 98 9.28 -3.87 -17.56
N HIS A 99 9.96 -4.72 -18.31
CA HIS A 99 9.59 -5.05 -19.69
C HIS A 99 9.64 -6.55 -19.92
N PHE A 100 8.75 -7.05 -20.78
CA PHE A 100 8.57 -8.46 -21.08
C PHE A 100 8.45 -8.64 -22.60
N SER A 101 9.07 -9.69 -23.13
CA SER A 101 8.86 -10.12 -24.51
C SER A 101 7.83 -11.25 -24.52
N VAL A 102 6.63 -10.96 -25.02
CA VAL A 102 5.51 -11.91 -25.03
C VAL A 102 5.35 -12.48 -26.44
N PRO A 103 5.41 -13.82 -26.63
CA PRO A 103 5.23 -14.44 -27.93
C PRO A 103 3.95 -13.97 -28.63
N PHE A 104 4.06 -13.65 -29.92
CA PHE A 104 2.97 -13.18 -30.79
C PHE A 104 2.33 -11.83 -30.44
N VAL A 105 2.69 -11.20 -29.31
CA VAL A 105 2.22 -9.86 -28.90
C VAL A 105 3.31 -8.81 -29.08
N GLY A 106 4.56 -9.16 -28.74
CA GLY A 106 5.70 -8.24 -28.75
C GLY A 106 6.10 -7.76 -27.35
N THR A 107 6.63 -6.55 -27.27
CA THR A 107 7.10 -5.96 -26.01
C THR A 107 5.93 -5.46 -25.17
N VAL A 108 5.86 -5.90 -23.91
CA VAL A 108 4.90 -5.43 -22.91
C VAL A 108 5.68 -4.74 -21.80
N VAL A 109 5.29 -3.51 -21.44
CA VAL A 109 5.89 -2.76 -20.34
C VAL A 109 4.94 -2.75 -19.13
N SER A 110 5.50 -2.86 -17.93
CA SER A 110 4.79 -2.75 -16.66
C SER A 110 5.35 -1.58 -15.88
N GLY A 111 4.50 -0.89 -15.14
CA GLY A 111 4.86 0.40 -14.57
C GLY A 111 3.68 1.11 -13.93
N VAL A 112 3.91 2.37 -13.56
CA VAL A 112 2.93 3.22 -12.88
C VAL A 112 2.56 4.39 -13.77
N VAL A 113 1.26 4.58 -14.00
CA VAL A 113 0.74 5.81 -14.62
C VAL A 113 0.88 6.94 -13.60
N LYS A 114 1.70 7.94 -13.92
CA LYS A 114 1.92 9.12 -13.08
C LYS A 114 0.85 10.18 -13.35
N SER A 115 0.44 10.36 -14.60
CA SER A 115 -0.59 11.32 -15.01
C SER A 115 -1.20 10.97 -16.36
N GLY A 116 -2.33 11.60 -16.68
CA GLY A 116 -3.01 11.47 -17.97
C GLY A 116 -3.63 10.10 -18.21
N ILE A 117 -4.26 9.96 -19.37
CA ILE A 117 -4.97 8.74 -19.81
C ILE A 117 -4.35 8.27 -21.13
N VAL A 118 -4.29 6.96 -21.33
CA VAL A 118 -3.90 6.34 -22.60
C VAL A 118 -4.95 5.31 -23.00
N HIS A 119 -5.23 5.22 -24.30
CA HIS A 119 -6.14 4.25 -24.89
C HIS A 119 -5.41 3.38 -25.91
N ALA A 120 -6.03 2.25 -26.26
CA ALA A 120 -5.51 1.39 -27.30
C ALA A 120 -5.44 2.13 -28.65
N GLY A 121 -4.27 2.13 -29.28
CA GLY A 121 -4.02 2.82 -30.54
C GLY A 121 -3.38 4.20 -30.40
N ASP A 122 -3.30 4.76 -29.18
CA ASP A 122 -2.60 6.02 -28.95
C ASP A 122 -1.09 5.84 -29.20
N SER A 123 -0.50 6.82 -29.86
CA SER A 123 0.95 6.89 -30.04
C SER A 123 1.59 7.53 -28.81
N VAL A 124 2.60 6.87 -28.25
CA VAL A 124 3.35 7.34 -27.08
C VAL A 124 4.84 7.43 -27.41
N GLN A 125 5.51 8.40 -26.80
CA GLN A 125 6.97 8.52 -26.84
C GLN A 125 7.58 7.72 -25.69
N ILE A 126 8.72 7.07 -25.94
CA ILE A 126 9.44 6.27 -24.95
C ILE A 126 10.84 6.85 -24.81
N GLY A 127 11.15 7.31 -23.59
CA GLY A 127 12.43 7.89 -23.25
C GLY A 127 12.51 8.23 -21.75
N PRO A 128 13.59 8.89 -21.30
CA PRO A 128 14.70 9.35 -22.11
C PRO A 128 15.60 8.21 -22.58
N ASP A 129 16.16 8.31 -23.78
CA ASP A 129 17.27 7.47 -24.21
C ASP A 129 18.58 7.86 -23.49
N SER A 130 19.69 7.20 -23.83
CA SER A 130 21.00 7.48 -23.25
C SER A 130 21.53 8.90 -23.50
N LEU A 131 20.92 9.65 -24.43
CA LEU A 131 21.24 11.04 -24.76
C LEU A 131 20.24 12.03 -24.15
N GLY A 132 19.20 11.55 -23.44
CA GLY A 132 18.17 12.39 -22.83
C GLY A 132 17.00 12.74 -23.75
N GLN A 133 16.85 12.07 -24.89
CA GLN A 133 15.80 12.34 -25.88
C GLN A 133 14.58 11.45 -25.68
N PHE A 134 13.38 11.95 -26.06
CA PHE A 134 12.07 11.31 -25.91
C PHE A 134 11.37 11.11 -27.26
#